data_AF-A0AA35UMQ7-F1
#
_entry.id   AF-A0AA35UMQ7-F1
#
_cell.length_a   1.000
_cell.length_b   1.000
_cell.length_c   1.000
_cell.angle_alpha   90.00
_cell.angle_beta   90.00
_cell.angle_gamma   90.00
#
_symmetry.space_group_name_H-M   'P 1'
#
loop_
_entity.id
_entity.type
_entity.pdbx_description
1 polymer ?
#
loop_
_entity_poly.entity_id
_entity_poly.type
_entity_poly.pdbx_seq_one_letter_code
_entity_poly.pdbx_strand_id
1 'polypeptide(L)'
;MRHESKEGQSMVLKSWSQSKFMIDSTPHAVLVSSWCKFPFYEVDFGFGKPMWVTTGSMPANNWTILIDGMGGGGIDAYVGMELKDEPYLEEALDMKVIDT
;
A
#
# COMPACT_ATOMS: atom_id res chain seq x y z
N MET A 1 1.60 6.53 25.11
CA MET A 1 1.64 7.89 24.50
C MET A 1 0.24 8.17 23.97
N ARG A 2 -0.36 9.34 24.23
CA ARG A 2 -1.68 9.66 23.64
C ARG A 2 -1.47 10.00 22.17
N HIS A 3 -2.17 9.31 21.26
CA HIS A 3 -2.01 9.50 19.80
C HIS A 3 -2.31 10.93 19.32
N GLU A 4 -3.09 11.68 20.09
CA GLU A 4 -3.49 13.06 19.78
C GLU A 4 -2.52 14.12 20.32
N SER A 5 -1.47 13.74 21.06
CA SER A 5 -0.52 14.71 21.56
C SER A 5 0.34 15.28 20.42
N LYS A 6 0.78 16.53 20.55
CA LYS A 6 1.66 17.17 19.56
C LYS A 6 2.95 16.37 19.35
N GLU A 7 3.47 15.75 20.42
CA GLU A 7 4.64 14.89 20.38
C GLU A 7 4.38 13.62 19.58
N GLY A 8 3.21 12.99 19.77
CA GLY A 8 2.79 11.82 18.99
C GLY A 8 2.65 12.13 17.50
N GLN A 9 1.97 13.23 17.17
CA GLN A 9 1.86 13.69 15.78
C GLN A 9 3.23 14.01 15.16
N SER A 10 4.12 14.67 15.92
CA SER A 10 5.48 14.99 15.47
C SER A 10 6.31 13.74 15.19
N MET A 11 6.19 12.70 16.03
CA MET A 11 6.89 11.44 15.84
C MET A 11 6.46 10.75 14.54
N VAL A 12 5.15 10.66 14.30
CA VAL A 12 4.58 10.06 13.09
C VAL A 12 5.06 10.83 11.85
N LEU A 13 4.93 12.16 11.84
CA LEU A 13 5.38 12.98 10.73
C LEU A 13 6.89 12.81 10.45
N LYS A 14 7.74 12.75 11.48
CA LYS A 14 9.18 12.50 11.30
C LYS A 14 9.45 11.14 10.68
N SER A 15 8.76 10.09 11.12
CA SER A 15 8.89 8.74 10.57
C SER A 15 8.48 8.70 9.08
N TRP A 16 7.38 9.37 8.73
CA TRP A 16 6.96 9.51 7.34
C TRP A 16 7.98 10.26 6.48
N SER A 17 8.50 11.40 6.96
CA SER A 17 9.53 12.17 6.24
C SER A 17 10.79 11.36 5.99
N GLN A 18 11.24 10.58 6.98
CA GLN A 18 12.40 9.69 6.83
C GLN A 18 12.14 8.57 5.82
N SER A 19 10.97 7.93 5.90
CA SER A 19 10.59 6.86 4.97
C SER A 19 10.49 7.38 3.54
N LYS A 20 9.88 8.55 3.35
CA LYS A 20 9.83 9.23 2.05
C LYS A 20 11.22 9.55 1.53
N PHE A 21 12.10 10.10 2.37
CA PHE A 21 13.48 10.40 1.97
C PHE A 21 14.24 9.14 1.52
N MET A 22 14.07 8.02 2.24
CA MET A 22 14.68 6.74 1.88
C MET A 22 14.20 6.24 0.51
N ILE A 23 12.89 6.30 0.27
CA ILE A 23 12.27 5.92 -1.01
C ILE A 23 12.80 6.81 -2.14
N ASP A 24 12.72 8.12 -1.97
CA ASP A 24 13.11 9.09 -2.99
C ASP A 24 14.63 9.03 -3.30
N SER A 25 15.45 8.60 -2.33
CA SER A 25 16.91 8.42 -2.50
C SER A 25 17.30 7.12 -3.22
N THR A 26 16.36 6.24 -3.53
CA THR A 26 16.58 4.95 -4.20
C THR A 26 15.72 4.82 -5.46
N PRO A 27 15.98 5.61 -6.53
CA PRO A 27 15.07 5.76 -7.67
C PRO A 27 14.90 4.49 -8.53
N HIS A 28 15.70 3.46 -8.28
CA HIS A 28 15.61 2.16 -8.97
C HIS A 28 15.16 1.03 -8.04
N ALA A 29 14.63 1.36 -6.85
CA ALA A 29 14.05 0.41 -5.92
C ALA A 29 12.55 0.64 -5.80
N VAL A 30 11.79 -0.44 -5.65
CA VAL A 30 10.37 -0.40 -5.27
C VAL A 30 10.22 -1.05 -3.90
N LEU A 31 9.61 -0.34 -2.95
CA LEU A 31 9.30 -0.91 -1.65
C LEU A 31 8.01 -1.72 -1.72
N VAL A 32 8.10 -3.02 -1.42
CA VAL A 32 6.93 -3.90 -1.38
C VAL A 32 6.63 -4.31 0.06
N SER A 33 5.39 -4.10 0.49
CA SER A 33 4.89 -4.58 1.78
C SER A 33 3.72 -5.52 1.59
N SER A 34 3.86 -6.76 2.03
CA SER A 34 2.77 -7.74 2.03
C SER A 34 1.96 -7.61 3.31
N TRP A 35 0.70 -7.22 3.19
CA TRP A 35 -0.30 -7.26 4.25
C TRP A 35 -1.24 -8.47 4.10
N CYS A 36 -0.92 -9.40 3.20
CA CYS A 36 -1.57 -10.70 3.13
C CYS A 36 -1.55 -11.40 4.50
N LYS A 37 -2.59 -12.17 4.79
CA LYS A 37 -2.86 -12.91 6.04
C LYS A 37 -3.12 -12.03 7.25
N PHE A 38 -3.18 -10.70 7.09
CA PHE A 38 -3.73 -9.87 8.14
C PHE A 38 -5.25 -10.09 8.17
N PRO A 39 -5.86 -10.24 9.36
CA PRO A 39 -7.25 -10.68 9.48
C PRO A 39 -8.26 -9.55 9.20
N PHE A 40 -7.97 -8.63 8.27
CA PHE A 40 -8.78 -7.42 8.06
C PHE A 40 -10.24 -7.75 7.76
N TYR A 41 -10.50 -8.72 6.89
CA TYR A 41 -11.86 -9.16 6.54
C TYR A 41 -12.53 -10.03 7.62
N GLU A 42 -11.83 -10.38 8.69
CA GLU A 42 -12.37 -11.17 9.81
C GLU A 42 -12.80 -10.27 10.99
N VAL A 43 -12.26 -9.06 11.06
CA VAL A 43 -12.51 -8.11 12.15
C VAL A 43 -13.95 -7.57 12.09
N ASP A 44 -14.62 -7.54 13.24
CA ASP A 44 -15.95 -6.94 13.40
C ASP A 44 -15.97 -6.10 14.69
N PHE A 45 -16.23 -4.80 14.54
CA PHE A 45 -16.31 -3.84 15.65
C PHE A 45 -17.75 -3.58 16.12
N GLY A 46 -18.72 -4.40 15.71
CA GLY A 46 -20.16 -4.22 15.97
C GLY A 46 -20.93 -3.62 14.80
N PHE A 47 -20.28 -3.44 13.65
CA PHE A 47 -20.86 -2.89 12.41
C PHE A 47 -20.85 -3.90 11.25
N GLY A 48 -20.43 -5.15 11.52
CA GLY A 48 -20.17 -6.16 10.51
C GLY A 48 -18.73 -6.13 10.01
N LYS A 49 -18.38 -7.14 9.21
CA LYS A 49 -17.05 -7.29 8.60
C LYS A 49 -16.83 -6.29 7.47
N PRO A 50 -15.59 -5.83 7.22
CA PRO A 50 -15.29 -4.95 6.09
C PRO A 50 -15.69 -5.57 4.76
N MET A 51 -16.37 -4.77 3.92
CA MET A 51 -16.61 -5.11 2.53
C MET A 51 -15.36 -4.89 1.66
N TRP A 52 -14.48 -3.97 2.06
CA TRP A 52 -13.28 -3.64 1.32
C TRP A 52 -12.24 -3.04 2.26
N VAL A 53 -10.96 -3.32 1.98
CA VAL A 53 -9.81 -2.85 2.75
C VAL A 53 -8.83 -2.26 1.74
N THR A 54 -8.31 -1.08 2.06
CA THR A 54 -7.35 -0.37 1.21
C THR A 54 -6.29 0.30 2.07
N THR A 55 -5.24 0.79 1.43
CA THR A 55 -4.21 1.60 2.08
C THR A 55 -4.70 3.03 2.28
N GLY A 56 -4.13 3.72 3.26
CA GLY A 56 -4.24 5.18 3.31
C GLY A 56 -3.50 5.85 2.15
N SER A 57 -3.73 7.15 1.94
CA SER A 57 -2.94 7.95 1.00
C SER A 57 -1.49 8.02 1.46
N MET A 58 -0.55 7.64 0.59
CA MET A 58 0.88 7.73 0.81
C MET A 58 1.49 8.77 -0.14
N PRO A 59 2.10 9.86 0.37
CA PRO A 59 2.69 10.92 -0.46
C PRO A 59 4.09 10.53 -0.98
N ALA A 60 4.23 9.35 -1.57
CA ALA A 60 5.45 8.81 -2.14
C ALA A 60 5.15 7.96 -3.38
N ASN A 61 6.14 7.78 -4.24
CA ASN A 61 6.10 6.87 -5.39
C ASN A 61 6.99 5.65 -5.08
N ASN A 62 7.11 4.71 -6.02
CA ASN A 62 7.97 3.53 -5.90
C ASN A 62 7.64 2.65 -4.69
N TRP A 63 6.35 2.46 -4.41
CA TRP A 63 5.89 1.53 -3.38
C TRP A 63 4.74 0.66 -3.87
N THR A 64 4.59 -0.50 -3.24
CA THR A 64 3.50 -1.44 -3.49
C THR A 64 3.05 -2.07 -2.18
N ILE A 65 1.74 -2.11 -1.94
CA ILE A 65 1.13 -2.85 -0.83
C ILE A 65 0.25 -3.95 -1.41
N LEU A 66 0.45 -5.18 -0.92
CA LEU A 66 -0.34 -6.34 -1.32
C LEU A 66 -1.33 -6.69 -0.21
N ILE A 67 -2.61 -6.80 -0.53
CA ILE A 67 -3.69 -7.14 0.40
C ILE A 67 -4.45 -8.35 -0.17
N ASP A 68 -4.82 -9.31 0.67
CA ASP A 68 -5.66 -10.42 0.19
C ASP A 68 -6.99 -9.87 -0.34
N GLY A 69 -7.42 -10.32 -1.52
CA GLY A 69 -8.69 -9.91 -2.09
C GLY A 69 -9.86 -10.39 -1.24
N MET A 70 -10.93 -9.59 -1.21
CA MET A 70 -12.15 -9.96 -0.48
C MET A 70 -12.63 -11.35 -0.92
N GLY A 71 -12.87 -12.25 0.04
CA GLY A 71 -13.34 -13.61 -0.23
C GLY A 71 -12.24 -14.62 -0.60
N GLY A 72 -10.96 -14.23 -0.58
CA GLY A 72 -9.83 -15.15 -0.69
C GLY A 72 -9.51 -15.65 -2.10
N GLY A 73 -10.07 -15.02 -3.14
CA GLY A 73 -9.89 -15.42 -4.53
C GLY A 73 -8.63 -14.86 -5.22
N GLY A 74 -7.86 -14.00 -4.56
CA GLY A 74 -6.71 -13.33 -5.16
C GLY A 74 -6.03 -12.34 -4.22
N ILE A 75 -5.21 -11.45 -4.78
CA ILE A 75 -4.49 -10.38 -4.08
C ILE A 75 -4.77 -9.07 -4.83
N ASP A 76 -5.16 -8.04 -4.09
CA ASP A 76 -5.22 -6.67 -4.57
C ASP A 76 -3.86 -5.99 -4.37
N ALA A 77 -3.30 -5.43 -5.46
CA ALA A 77 -2.03 -4.71 -5.43
C ALA A 77 -2.28 -3.20 -5.53
N TYR A 78 -1.90 -2.47 -4.49
CA TYR A 78 -1.93 -1.01 -4.46
C TYR A 78 -0.55 -0.48 -4.80
N VAL A 79 -0.42 0.23 -5.91
CA VAL A 79 0.87 0.71 -6.43
C VAL A 79 0.89 2.24 -6.43
N GLY A 80 1.90 2.83 -5.79
CA GLY A 80 2.19 4.25 -5.90
C GLY A 80 3.36 4.48 -6.84
N MET A 81 3.13 5.25 -7.91
CA MET A 81 4.13 5.58 -8.92
C MET A 81 3.88 6.96 -9.54
N GLU A 82 4.85 7.46 -10.31
CA GLU A 82 4.61 8.65 -11.11
C GLU A 82 3.68 8.35 -12.28
N LEU A 83 2.80 9.29 -12.61
CA LEU A 83 1.82 9.14 -13.70
C LEU A 83 2.47 8.85 -15.07
N LYS A 84 3.69 9.33 -15.29
CA LYS A 84 4.45 9.07 -16.53
C LYS A 84 4.80 7.58 -16.71
N ASP A 85 4.82 6.81 -15.62
CA ASP A 85 5.23 5.41 -15.61
C ASP A 85 4.04 4.43 -15.69
N GLU A 86 2.81 4.92 -15.51
CA GLU A 86 1.55 4.17 -15.63
C GLU A 86 1.45 3.36 -16.95
N PRO A 87 1.81 3.90 -18.13
CA PRO A 87 1.67 3.14 -19.38
C PRO A 87 2.52 1.87 -19.43
N TYR A 88 3.70 1.86 -18.78
CA TYR A 88 4.56 0.69 -18.72
C TYR A 88 4.00 -0.38 -17.77
N LEU A 89 3.27 0.04 -16.73
CA LEU A 89 2.56 -0.90 -15.86
C LEU A 89 1.45 -1.60 -16.65
N GLU A 90 0.62 -0.84 -17.36
CA GLU A 90 -0.49 -1.39 -18.16
C GLU A 90 0.02 -2.36 -19.23
N GLU A 91 1.07 -1.97 -19.97
CA GLU A 91 1.72 -2.86 -20.95
C GLU A 91 2.21 -4.16 -20.28
N ALA A 92 2.87 -4.07 -19.13
CA ALA A 92 3.36 -5.25 -18.41
C ALA A 92 2.23 -6.15 -17.87
N LEU A 93 1.06 -5.58 -17.57
CA LEU A 93 -0.13 -6.34 -17.16
C LEU A 93 -0.74 -7.08 -18.36
N ASP A 94 -0.84 -6.43 -19.52
CA ASP A 94 -1.34 -7.04 -20.76
C ASP A 94 -0.42 -8.16 -21.27
N MET A 95 0.89 -8.01 -21.12
CA MET A 95 1.86 -9.05 -21.49
C MET A 95 1.68 -10.36 -20.70
N LYS A 96 1.12 -10.30 -19.48
CA LYS A 96 0.88 -11.49 -18.64
C LYS A 96 -0.42 -12.23 -18.97
N VAL A 97 -1.25 -11.70 -19.88
CA VAL A 97 -2.47 -12.37 -20.35
C VAL A 97 -2.17 -13.44 -21.42
N ILE A 98 -0.89 -13.64 -21.80
CA ILE A 98 -0.50 -14.53 -22.91
C ILE A 98 0.00 -15.93 -22.46
N ASP A 99 0.28 -16.17 -21.17
CA ASP A 99 0.63 -17.52 -20.68
C ASP A 99 -0.09 -17.83 -19.35
N THR A 100 -1.33 -18.30 -19.44
CA THR A 100 -1.98 -19.18 -18.44
C THR A 100 -3.07 -19.99 -19.13
#